data_AF-A0A945YRC9-F1
#
_entry.id   AF-A0A945YRC9-F1
#
_cell.length_a   1.000
_cell.length_b   1.000
_cell.length_c   1.000
_cell.angle_alpha   90.00
_cell.angle_beta   90.00
_cell.angle_gamma   90.00
#
_symmetry.space_group_name_H-M   'P 1'
#
loop_
_entity.id
_entity.type
_entity.pdbx_description
1 polymer ?
#
loop_
_entity_poly.entity_id
_entity_poly.type
_entity_poly.pdbx_seq_one_letter_code
_entity_poly.pdbx_strand_id
1 'polypeptide(L)'
;NRGISGQTTPQMLIRFKPDVIDLSPSTVVILAGTNDIAENTGPSNVKMITDNIFSMADLASAHKIDIILCSVLPVYEYTWKKILDVPSYIYGVNTMLKDYCTDKSLRYIDYFSAMANEKKGLGEDLSEDGVHPNEKGYKIMSRVAESILYSK
;
A
#
# COMPACT_ATOMS: atom_id res chain seq x y z
N ASN A 1 -8.23 -12.09 -4.86
CA ASN A 1 -7.55 -10.91 -5.47
C ASN A 1 -8.62 -9.88 -5.85
N ARG A 2 -8.46 -8.63 -5.39
CA ARG A 2 -9.36 -7.49 -5.63
C ARG A 2 -8.59 -6.22 -6.01
N GLY A 3 -7.37 -6.35 -6.53
CA GLY A 3 -6.63 -5.23 -7.10
C GLY A 3 -7.24 -4.81 -8.44
N ILE A 4 -7.34 -3.50 -8.67
CA ILE A 4 -7.79 -2.92 -9.95
C ILE A 4 -6.76 -1.87 -10.35
N SER A 5 -6.24 -1.99 -11.57
CA SER A 5 -5.16 -1.12 -12.08
C SER A 5 -5.57 0.36 -12.05
N GLY A 6 -4.61 1.22 -11.70
CA GLY A 6 -4.76 2.68 -11.72
C GLY A 6 -5.60 3.29 -10.59
N GLN A 7 -6.25 2.48 -9.74
CA GLN A 7 -7.13 3.01 -8.69
C GLN A 7 -6.40 3.67 -7.53
N THR A 8 -7.05 4.69 -6.97
CA THR A 8 -6.61 5.44 -5.79
C THR A 8 -7.40 5.05 -4.54
N THR A 9 -6.93 5.46 -3.36
CA THR A 9 -7.58 5.17 -2.08
C THR A 9 -9.05 5.61 -1.97
N PRO A 10 -9.54 6.75 -2.51
CA PRO A 10 -10.98 7.06 -2.46
C PRO A 10 -11.84 6.07 -3.26
N GLN A 11 -11.34 5.58 -4.38
CA GLN A 11 -12.06 4.56 -5.18
C GLN A 11 -12.06 3.21 -4.46
N MET A 12 -10.93 2.83 -3.84
CA MET A 12 -10.84 1.64 -3.00
C MET A 12 -11.80 1.69 -1.82
N LEU A 13 -11.91 2.84 -1.15
CA LEU A 13 -12.83 3.05 -0.03
C LEU A 13 -14.29 2.85 -0.47
N ILE A 14 -14.71 3.43 -1.60
CA ILE A 14 -16.07 3.28 -2.14
C ILE A 14 -16.43 1.81 -2.42
N ARG A 15 -15.49 1.03 -2.99
CA ARG A 15 -15.73 -0.39 -3.30
C ARG A 15 -15.41 -1.34 -2.14
N PHE A 16 -14.95 -0.84 -0.99
CA PHE A 16 -14.51 -1.68 0.12
C PHE A 16 -15.63 -2.60 0.63
N LYS A 17 -16.88 -2.13 0.61
CA LYS A 17 -18.03 -2.95 1.00
C LYS A 17 -18.24 -4.17 0.08
N PRO A 18 -18.51 -4.00 -1.23
CA PRO A 18 -18.74 -5.15 -2.11
C PRO A 18 -17.50 -6.02 -2.32
N ASP A 19 -16.29 -5.46 -2.26
CA ASP A 19 -15.06 -6.21 -2.56
C ASP A 19 -14.38 -6.82 -1.33
N VAL A 20 -14.75 -6.44 -0.11
CA VAL A 20 -14.16 -6.95 1.13
C VAL A 20 -15.24 -7.37 2.11
N ILE A 21 -16.08 -6.45 2.57
CA ILE A 21 -17.03 -6.71 3.66
C ILE A 21 -18.04 -7.80 3.29
N ASP A 22 -18.68 -7.69 2.13
CA ASP A 22 -19.74 -8.61 1.71
C ASP A 22 -19.18 -10.02 1.42
N LEU A 23 -17.85 -10.15 1.27
CA LEU A 23 -17.17 -11.44 1.12
C LEU A 23 -16.81 -12.10 2.47
N SER A 24 -16.93 -11.37 3.58
CA SER A 24 -16.64 -11.84 4.95
C SER A 24 -15.30 -12.60 5.10
N PRO A 25 -14.16 -12.05 4.62
CA PRO A 25 -12.86 -12.71 4.78
C PRO A 25 -12.43 -12.70 6.26
N SER A 26 -11.58 -13.65 6.64
CA SER A 26 -10.92 -13.61 7.96
C SER A 26 -9.92 -12.45 8.07
N THR A 27 -9.26 -12.10 6.97
CA THR A 27 -8.21 -11.08 6.94
C THR A 27 -8.24 -10.32 5.61
N VAL A 28 -8.01 -9.01 5.67
CA VAL A 28 -7.76 -8.15 4.50
C VAL A 28 -6.33 -7.61 4.54
N VAL A 29 -5.65 -7.67 3.40
CA VAL A 29 -4.32 -7.07 3.19
C VAL A 29 -4.48 -5.86 2.29
N ILE A 30 -4.08 -4.68 2.78
CA ILE A 30 -4.27 -3.41 2.09
C ILE A 30 -2.90 -2.83 1.70
N LEU A 31 -2.65 -2.78 0.39
CA LEU A 31 -1.54 -2.05 -0.23
C LEU A 31 -2.16 -0.99 -1.16
N ALA A 32 -2.04 0.28 -0.79
CA ALA A 32 -2.66 1.40 -1.50
C ALA A 32 -1.86 2.70 -1.30
N GLY A 33 -1.98 3.64 -2.23
CA GLY A 33 -1.41 4.98 -2.11
C GLY A 33 -0.56 5.43 -3.30
N THR A 34 0.07 4.52 -4.04
CA THR A 34 0.92 4.84 -5.22
C THR A 34 0.21 5.76 -6.22
N ASN A 35 -1.02 5.41 -6.61
CA ASN A 35 -1.77 6.16 -7.62
C ASN A 35 -2.32 7.49 -7.08
N ASP A 36 -2.52 7.61 -5.78
CA ASP A 36 -2.90 8.86 -5.13
C ASP A 36 -1.73 9.85 -5.18
N ILE A 37 -0.51 9.38 -4.90
CA ILE A 37 0.72 10.18 -5.01
C ILE A 37 0.96 10.57 -6.47
N ALA A 38 0.66 9.69 -7.42
CA ALA A 38 0.68 9.99 -8.86
C ALA A 38 -0.50 10.86 -9.34
N GLU A 39 -1.37 11.33 -8.44
CA GLU A 39 -2.52 12.19 -8.72
C GLU A 39 -3.50 11.63 -9.77
N ASN A 40 -3.67 10.30 -9.84
CA ASN A 40 -4.55 9.67 -10.84
C ASN A 40 -6.02 10.09 -10.71
N THR A 41 -6.46 10.54 -9.53
CA THR A 41 -7.78 11.13 -9.28
C THR A 41 -7.71 12.61 -8.88
N GLY A 42 -6.66 13.31 -9.31
CA GLY A 42 -6.38 14.70 -8.94
C GLY A 42 -5.43 14.83 -7.75
N PRO A 43 -5.13 16.08 -7.33
CA PRO A 43 -4.20 16.35 -6.25
C PRO A 43 -4.59 15.64 -4.95
N SER A 44 -3.60 15.01 -4.32
CA SER A 44 -3.74 14.37 -3.02
C SER A 44 -2.61 14.83 -2.09
N ASN A 45 -2.77 14.64 -0.79
CA ASN A 45 -1.72 14.84 0.22
C ASN A 45 -1.62 13.57 1.10
N VAL A 46 -0.55 13.46 1.90
CA VAL A 46 -0.31 12.31 2.80
C VAL A 46 -1.55 12.00 3.65
N LYS A 47 -2.14 13.04 4.25
CA LYS A 47 -3.31 12.89 5.14
C LYS A 47 -4.52 12.32 4.41
N MET A 48 -4.83 12.79 3.21
CA MET A 48 -5.95 12.29 2.42
C MET A 48 -5.81 10.80 2.10
N ILE A 49 -4.60 10.37 1.74
CA ILE A 49 -4.28 8.97 1.44
C ILE A 49 -4.45 8.11 2.70
N THR A 50 -3.84 8.54 3.81
CA THR A 50 -3.87 7.78 5.05
C THR A 50 -5.25 7.74 5.67
N ASP A 51 -6.02 8.83 5.65
CA ASP A 51 -7.39 8.88 6.16
C ASP A 51 -8.30 7.86 5.44
N ASN A 52 -8.16 7.71 4.12
CA ASN A 52 -8.92 6.71 3.37
C ASN A 52 -8.52 5.28 3.76
N ILE A 53 -7.22 5.02 3.93
CA ILE A 53 -6.71 3.70 4.37
C ILE A 53 -7.17 3.39 5.79
N PHE A 54 -7.11 4.36 6.71
CA PHE A 54 -7.58 4.21 8.08
C PHE A 54 -9.10 4.00 8.13
N SER A 55 -9.86 4.69 7.26
CA SER A 55 -11.30 4.46 7.13
C SER A 55 -11.62 3.04 6.67
N MET A 56 -10.85 2.49 5.71
CA MET A 56 -10.98 1.07 5.32
C MET A 56 -10.62 0.12 6.46
N ALA A 57 -9.59 0.42 7.26
CA ALA A 57 -9.22 -0.36 8.43
C ALA A 57 -10.32 -0.32 9.52
N ASP A 58 -10.89 0.85 9.81
CA ASP A 58 -11.98 1.00 10.77
C ASP A 58 -13.23 0.24 10.32
N LEU A 59 -13.55 0.29 9.01
CA LEU A 59 -14.64 -0.51 8.42
C LEU A 59 -14.39 -2.01 8.56
N ALA A 60 -13.18 -2.51 8.26
CA ALA A 60 -12.84 -3.91 8.44
C ALA A 60 -12.96 -4.34 9.91
N SER A 61 -12.47 -3.51 10.83
CA SER A 61 -12.55 -3.75 12.28
C SER A 61 -13.99 -3.84 12.77
N ALA A 62 -14.87 -2.93 12.33
CA ALA A 62 -16.30 -2.96 12.66
C ALA A 62 -17.00 -4.24 12.18
N HIS A 63 -16.47 -4.88 11.14
CA HIS A 63 -16.95 -6.14 10.58
C HIS A 63 -16.16 -7.38 11.06
N LYS A 64 -15.29 -7.24 12.07
CA LYS A 64 -14.46 -8.31 12.65
C LYS A 64 -13.55 -9.00 11.62
N ILE A 65 -13.02 -8.21 10.68
CA ILE A 65 -12.05 -8.65 9.68
C ILE A 65 -10.66 -8.22 10.17
N ASP A 66 -9.72 -9.15 10.26
CA ASP A 66 -8.34 -8.81 10.63
C ASP A 66 -7.69 -7.94 9.55
N ILE A 67 -6.91 -6.95 9.95
CA ILE A 67 -6.30 -6.00 9.04
C ILE A 67 -4.78 -6.19 9.01
N ILE A 68 -4.22 -6.17 7.80
CA ILE A 68 -2.78 -6.00 7.57
C ILE A 68 -2.59 -4.83 6.62
N LEU A 69 -1.89 -3.80 7.07
CA LEU A 69 -1.49 -2.69 6.19
C LEU A 69 -0.10 -2.95 5.63
N CYS A 70 0.10 -2.54 4.38
CA CYS A 70 1.39 -2.63 3.71
C CYS A 70 1.98 -1.24 3.51
N SER A 71 3.31 -1.13 3.57
CA SER A 71 4.01 0.03 3.04
C SER A 71 3.68 0.20 1.56
N VAL A 72 3.45 1.43 1.10
CA VAL A 72 3.58 1.81 -0.31
C VAL A 72 4.97 1.39 -0.80
N LEU A 73 5.03 0.78 -1.97
CA LEU A 73 6.29 0.34 -2.58
C LEU A 73 7.22 1.53 -2.87
N PRO A 74 8.54 1.32 -2.90
CA PRO A 74 9.48 2.38 -3.22
C PRO A 74 9.36 2.75 -4.69
N VAL A 75 9.25 4.05 -4.98
CA VAL A 75 9.21 4.59 -6.34
C VAL A 75 10.04 5.87 -6.37
N TYR A 76 10.92 5.99 -7.36
CA TYR A 76 11.75 7.19 -7.51
C TYR A 76 11.03 8.28 -8.31
N GLU A 77 10.36 7.89 -9.39
CA GLU A 77 9.57 8.78 -10.25
C GLU A 77 8.44 8.01 -10.92
N TYR A 78 7.37 8.72 -11.32
CA TYR A 78 6.31 8.16 -12.14
C TYR A 78 6.50 8.59 -13.60
N THR A 79 6.56 7.62 -14.51
CA THR A 79 6.81 7.89 -15.94
C THR A 79 5.65 8.61 -16.64
N TRP A 80 4.42 8.51 -16.10
CA TRP A 80 3.22 9.13 -16.67
C TRP A 80 2.82 10.45 -16.00
N LYS A 81 3.46 10.83 -14.89
CA LYS A 81 3.14 12.06 -14.14
C LYS A 81 4.37 12.59 -13.41
N LYS A 82 4.72 13.85 -13.70
CA LYS A 82 5.77 14.54 -12.96
C LYS A 82 5.26 14.92 -11.56
N ILE A 83 5.82 14.27 -10.54
CA ILE A 83 5.63 14.57 -9.12
C ILE A 83 6.99 14.98 -8.54
N LEU A 84 7.02 16.02 -7.72
CA LEU A 84 8.24 16.44 -7.06
C LEU A 84 8.51 15.52 -5.87
N ASP A 85 9.73 14.96 -5.82
CA ASP A 85 10.23 14.18 -4.68
C ASP A 85 9.27 13.06 -4.20
N VAL A 86 8.98 12.13 -5.12
CA VAL A 86 8.16 10.95 -4.84
C VAL A 86 8.67 10.15 -3.62
N PRO A 87 9.98 9.94 -3.42
CA PRO A 87 10.48 9.21 -2.25
C PRO A 87 10.09 9.83 -0.92
N SER A 88 10.23 11.15 -0.75
CA SER A 88 9.83 11.82 0.50
C SER A 88 8.32 11.71 0.75
N TYR A 89 7.54 11.75 -0.32
CA TYR A 89 6.09 11.62 -0.22
C TYR A 89 5.69 10.19 0.22
N ILE A 90 6.26 9.16 -0.40
CA ILE A 90 6.07 7.76 0.00
C ILE A 90 6.51 7.53 1.45
N TYR A 91 7.64 8.12 1.86
CA TYR A 91 8.12 8.03 3.24
C TYR A 91 7.11 8.63 4.23
N GLY A 92 6.51 9.78 3.91
CA GLY A 92 5.46 10.39 4.72
C GLY A 92 4.24 9.50 4.89
N VAL A 93 3.75 8.88 3.81
CA VAL A 93 2.63 7.93 3.87
C VAL A 93 3.00 6.70 4.71
N ASN A 94 4.15 6.07 4.43
CA ASN A 94 4.58 4.85 5.11
C ASN A 94 4.82 5.05 6.61
N THR A 95 5.32 6.22 7.02
CA THR A 95 5.48 6.58 8.43
C THR A 95 4.12 6.57 9.13
N MET A 96 3.13 7.29 8.58
CA MET A 96 1.78 7.34 9.16
C MET A 96 1.11 5.96 9.21
N LEU A 97 1.28 5.12 8.18
CA LEU A 97 0.74 3.76 8.16
C LEU A 97 1.36 2.89 9.26
N LYS A 98 2.68 2.97 9.43
CA LYS A 98 3.41 2.20 10.45
C LYS A 98 3.04 2.65 11.87
N ASP A 99 2.92 3.95 12.10
CA ASP A 99 2.51 4.52 13.38
C ASP A 99 1.08 4.08 13.73
N TYR A 100 0.14 4.18 12.78
CA TYR A 100 -1.22 3.71 12.96
C TYR A 100 -1.29 2.21 13.28
N CYS A 101 -0.51 1.37 12.59
CA CYS A 101 -0.41 -0.05 12.91
C CYS A 101 0.11 -0.28 14.33
N THR A 102 1.11 0.49 14.76
CA THR A 102 1.66 0.40 16.12
C THR A 102 0.60 0.75 17.16
N ASP A 103 -0.07 1.90 17.00
CA ASP A 103 -1.09 2.41 17.93
C ASP A 103 -2.30 1.48 18.04
N LYS A 104 -2.70 0.86 16.93
CA LYS A 104 -3.87 -0.03 16.85
C LYS A 104 -3.51 -1.51 17.04
N SER A 105 -2.23 -1.83 17.30
CA SER A 105 -1.73 -3.21 17.38
C SER A 105 -2.08 -4.06 16.15
N LEU A 106 -2.03 -3.45 14.96
CA LEU A 106 -2.24 -4.13 13.67
C LEU A 106 -0.92 -4.66 13.12
N ARG A 107 -1.01 -5.71 12.31
CA ARG A 107 0.14 -6.22 11.55
C ARG A 107 0.50 -5.26 10.42
N TYR A 108 1.79 -5.12 10.16
CA TYR A 108 2.34 -4.28 9.11
C TYR A 108 3.33 -5.06 8.23
N ILE A 109 3.19 -4.96 6.92
CA ILE A 109 4.13 -5.52 5.95
C ILE A 109 4.98 -4.39 5.36
N ASP A 110 6.29 -4.43 5.63
CA ASP A 110 7.26 -3.44 5.15
C ASP A 110 7.93 -3.87 3.83
N TYR A 111 7.19 -3.76 2.72
CA TYR A 111 7.75 -3.97 1.37
C TYR A 111 8.79 -2.92 0.99
N PHE A 112 8.62 -1.68 1.47
CA PHE A 112 9.52 -0.58 1.14
C PHE A 112 10.94 -0.91 1.54
N SER A 113 11.17 -1.27 2.80
CA SER A 113 12.50 -1.64 3.29
C SER A 113 13.07 -2.87 2.57
N ALA A 114 12.23 -3.80 2.13
CA ALA A 114 12.64 -5.03 1.46
C ALA A 114 13.00 -4.85 -0.02
N MET A 115 12.58 -3.76 -0.66
CA MET A 115 12.64 -3.61 -2.12
C MET A 115 13.29 -2.30 -2.60
N ALA A 116 13.61 -1.38 -1.69
CA ALA A 116 14.18 -0.08 -2.03
C ALA A 116 15.66 -0.18 -2.42
N ASN A 117 16.05 0.56 -3.47
CA ASN A 117 17.44 0.82 -3.82
C ASN A 117 18.01 2.03 -3.05
N GLU A 118 19.26 2.39 -3.32
CA GLU A 118 19.94 3.53 -2.67
C GLU A 118 19.25 4.88 -2.89
N LYS A 119 18.59 5.04 -4.04
CA LYS A 119 17.80 6.23 -4.40
C LYS A 119 16.39 6.22 -3.81
N LYS A 120 16.05 5.22 -2.99
CA LYS A 120 14.70 5.02 -2.43
C LYS A 120 13.63 4.74 -3.49
N GLY A 121 14.03 4.32 -4.68
CA GLY A 121 13.15 3.75 -5.71
C GLY A 121 13.14 2.23 -5.66
N LEU A 122 12.32 1.60 -6.50
CA LEU A 122 12.30 0.16 -6.67
C LEU A 122 13.65 -0.34 -7.21
N GLY A 123 14.14 -1.48 -6.70
CA GLY A 123 15.36 -2.13 -7.21
C GLY A 123 15.34 -2.29 -8.74
N GLU A 124 16.45 -1.97 -9.41
CA GLU A 124 16.53 -1.95 -10.88
C GLU A 124 16.26 -3.32 -11.51
N ASP A 125 16.57 -4.42 -10.83
CA ASP A 125 16.27 -5.77 -11.31
C ASP A 125 14.88 -6.28 -10.87
N LEU A 126 14.13 -5.48 -10.10
CA LEU A 126 12.81 -5.81 -9.55
C LEU A 126 11.66 -5.21 -10.35
N SER A 127 11.92 -4.35 -11.34
CA SER A 127 10.89 -3.67 -12.14
C SER A 127 11.44 -3.16 -13.47
N GLU A 128 10.64 -3.25 -14.53
CA GLU A 128 10.98 -2.68 -15.84
C GLU A 128 10.69 -1.18 -15.94
N ASP A 129 9.71 -0.68 -15.18
CA ASP A 129 9.24 0.71 -15.24
C ASP A 129 9.51 1.53 -13.96
N GLY A 130 10.15 0.92 -12.97
CA GLY A 130 10.49 1.54 -11.69
C GLY A 130 9.32 1.68 -10.71
N VAL A 131 8.14 1.15 -11.05
CA VAL A 131 6.93 1.23 -10.22
C VAL A 131 6.31 -0.15 -9.96
N HIS A 132 6.14 -0.94 -11.01
CA HIS A 132 5.45 -2.23 -10.96
C HIS A 132 6.47 -3.36 -10.81
N PRO A 133 6.35 -4.21 -9.76
CA PRO A 133 7.25 -5.35 -9.59
C PRO A 133 7.16 -6.34 -10.75
N ASN A 134 8.31 -6.85 -11.17
CA ASN A 134 8.40 -8.03 -12.03
C ASN A 134 8.34 -9.31 -11.20
N GLU A 135 8.57 -10.47 -11.82
CA GLU A 135 8.53 -11.78 -11.14
C GLU A 135 9.45 -11.84 -9.92
N LYS A 136 10.67 -11.27 -9.99
CA LYS A 136 11.61 -11.25 -8.86
C LYS A 136 11.07 -10.37 -7.73
N GLY A 137 10.54 -9.19 -8.06
CA GLY A 137 9.92 -8.30 -7.09
C GLY A 137 8.75 -8.98 -6.37
N TYR A 138 7.86 -9.65 -7.11
CA TYR A 138 6.76 -10.41 -6.52
C TYR A 138 7.22 -11.59 -5.65
N LYS A 139 8.33 -12.26 -5.97
CA LYS A 139 8.91 -13.29 -5.10
C LYS A 139 9.36 -12.73 -3.75
N ILE A 140 9.94 -11.52 -3.73
CA ILE A 140 10.28 -10.83 -2.48
C ILE A 140 9.01 -10.50 -1.71
N MET A 141 8.00 -9.91 -2.38
CA MET A 141 6.72 -9.57 -1.75
C MET A 141 6.04 -10.80 -1.15
N SER A 142 5.98 -11.93 -1.86
CA SER A 142 5.38 -13.17 -1.34
C SER A 142 6.05 -13.62 -0.04
N ARG A 143 7.39 -13.64 -0.02
CA ARG A 143 8.16 -14.04 1.17
C ARG A 143 7.90 -13.13 2.37
N VAL A 144 7.85 -11.82 2.17
CA VAL A 144 7.60 -10.86 3.25
C VAL A 144 6.13 -10.92 3.71
N ALA A 145 5.19 -11.13 2.79
CA ALA A 145 3.79 -11.27 3.14
C ALA A 145 3.54 -12.56 3.95
N GLU A 146 4.09 -13.68 3.50
CA GLU A 146 3.96 -14.99 4.14
C GLU A 146 4.53 -14.99 5.57
N SER A 147 5.65 -14.30 5.80
CA SER A 147 6.24 -14.23 7.15
C SER A 147 5.36 -13.49 8.15
N ILE A 148 4.47 -12.61 7.71
CA ILE A 148 3.52 -11.86 8.55
C ILE A 148 2.13 -12.52 8.57
N LEU A 149 1.71 -13.12 7.47
CA LEU A 149 0.43 -13.82 7.37
C LEU A 149 0.42 -15.10 8.21
N TYR A 150 1.54 -15.81 8.24
CA TYR A 150 1.68 -17.11 8.90
C TYR A 150 2.63 -17.10 10.10
N SER A 151 3.05 -15.92 10.58
CA SER A 151 3.73 -15.83 11.89
C SER A 151 2.79 -16.36 12.97
N LYS A 152 3.24 -17.40 13.68
CA LYS A 152 2.56 -17.94 14.85
C LYS A 152 2.66 -16.98 16.04
#